data_AF-A0A821IQC8-F1
#
_entry.id   AF-A0A821IQC8-F1
#
_cell.length_a   1.000
_cell.length_b   1.000
_cell.length_c   1.000
_cell.angle_alpha   90.00
_cell.angle_beta   90.00
_cell.angle_gamma   90.00
#
_symmetry.space_group_name_H-M   'P 1'
#
loop_
_entity.id
_entity.type
_entity.pdbx_description
1 polymer ?
#
loop_
_entity_poly.entity_id
_entity_poly.type
_entity_poly.pdbx_seq_one_letter_code
_entity_poly.pdbx_strand_id
1 'polypeptide(L)'
;QLDNVVNDEVLELVKKEIIRTLDLEEYKIKDTIINDLLENGRQSLSKYEKYILPDIYEASINEIHGNLIKSLKKYFEQQWEVKYGSSNQWFILFLKEYKDGVNYDSVLKRTAEYGNKYLKDCPILSIVLQLLFEGIDDTCMDETNVFNDLWCTITNNGLKSIANFSDNKKRSVLFQALREYYRPKLFKLLEKSQVKDKDNLYELALDNVVEYGWLQGLQAVRKRIIPIFFETLIENIPVSGDTSGKPVQPEVEAAIAVTEQSCVIGQDTQISWKFSGIEKPRVTWLFNGQPLPTNDRFQVTETDDGTSTLSIRQAGFVDQGDYIARATNAFGKVEAQTILSIACIKPVINADL
;
A
#
# COMPACT_ATOMS: atom_id res chain seq x y z
N GLN A 1 -15.45 18.38 -27.07
CA GLN A 1 -15.21 19.79 -27.49
C GLN A 1 -15.92 20.78 -26.58
N LEU A 2 -17.19 20.59 -26.21
CA LEU A 2 -17.86 21.44 -25.20
C LEU A 2 -17.21 21.37 -23.80
N ASP A 3 -16.80 20.19 -23.32
CA ASP A 3 -16.23 20.04 -21.97
C ASP A 3 -14.88 20.76 -21.77
N ASN A 4 -14.10 20.92 -22.84
CA ASN A 4 -12.83 21.66 -22.81
C ASN A 4 -13.06 23.18 -22.73
N VAL A 5 -14.13 23.70 -23.35
CA VAL A 5 -14.42 25.14 -23.36
C VAL A 5 -14.93 25.62 -21.98
N VAL A 6 -15.74 24.82 -21.30
CA VAL A 6 -16.24 25.13 -19.94
C VAL A 6 -15.11 25.08 -18.90
N ASN A 7 -14.11 24.22 -19.11
CA ASN A 7 -12.93 24.11 -18.24
C ASN A 7 -12.04 25.36 -18.31
N ASP A 8 -11.82 25.88 -19.52
CA ASP A 8 -10.99 27.07 -19.72
C ASP A 8 -11.65 28.32 -19.11
N GLU A 9 -12.98 28.46 -19.17
CA GLU A 9 -13.67 29.61 -18.57
C GLU A 9 -13.56 29.67 -17.04
N VAL A 10 -13.78 28.55 -16.35
CA VAL A 10 -13.70 28.52 -14.89
C VAL A 10 -12.26 28.61 -14.42
N LEU A 11 -11.31 28.00 -15.14
CA LEU A 11 -9.89 28.17 -14.90
C LEU A 11 -9.50 29.66 -14.98
N GLU A 12 -9.93 30.36 -16.02
CA GLU A 12 -9.66 31.79 -16.16
C GLU A 12 -10.34 32.64 -15.06
N LEU A 13 -11.53 32.27 -14.60
CA LEU A 13 -12.17 32.91 -13.46
C LEU A 13 -11.37 32.70 -12.17
N VAL A 14 -10.92 31.48 -11.88
CA VAL A 14 -10.12 31.19 -10.68
C VAL A 14 -8.78 31.94 -10.73
N LYS A 15 -8.10 31.96 -11.88
CA LYS A 15 -6.86 32.74 -12.03
C LYS A 15 -7.08 34.21 -11.74
N LYS A 16 -8.17 34.81 -12.23
CA LYS A 16 -8.52 36.22 -11.95
C LYS A 16 -8.79 36.46 -10.47
N GLU A 17 -9.51 35.55 -9.80
CA GLU A 17 -9.77 35.63 -8.36
C GLU A 17 -8.46 35.55 -7.55
N ILE A 18 -7.53 34.66 -7.93
CA ILE A 18 -6.21 34.52 -7.28
C ILE A 18 -5.37 35.79 -7.48
N ILE A 19 -5.31 36.31 -8.72
CA ILE A 19 -4.59 37.57 -9.03
C ILE A 19 -5.07 38.71 -8.15
N ARG A 20 -6.40 38.85 -8.02
CA ARG A 20 -7.00 39.89 -7.18
C ARG A 20 -6.76 39.67 -5.69
N THR A 21 -6.80 38.41 -5.24
CA THR A 21 -6.59 38.06 -3.83
C THR A 21 -5.15 38.33 -3.38
N LEU A 22 -4.18 38.08 -4.27
CA LEU A 22 -2.75 38.22 -3.99
C LEU A 22 -2.15 39.55 -4.50
N ASP A 23 -2.98 40.43 -5.07
CA ASP A 23 -2.59 41.71 -5.66
C ASP A 23 -1.41 41.58 -6.66
N LEU A 24 -1.54 40.64 -7.62
CA LEU A 24 -0.48 40.27 -8.55
C LEU A 24 -0.56 40.98 -9.92
N GLU A 25 -1.40 42.00 -10.08
CA GLU A 25 -1.75 42.56 -11.40
C GLU A 25 -0.54 43.06 -12.20
N GLU A 26 0.40 43.73 -11.52
CA GLU A 26 1.59 44.34 -12.11
C GLU A 26 2.85 43.45 -12.06
N TYR A 27 2.76 42.27 -11.45
CA TYR A 27 3.93 41.42 -11.18
C TYR A 27 4.26 40.52 -12.37
N LYS A 28 5.50 40.61 -12.85
CA LYS A 28 6.02 39.77 -13.97
C LYS A 28 6.02 38.28 -13.68
N ILE A 29 6.02 37.88 -12.41
CA ILE A 29 6.05 36.47 -11.99
C ILE A 29 4.67 35.91 -11.65
N LYS A 30 3.58 36.66 -11.90
CA LYS A 30 2.22 36.25 -11.52
C LYS A 30 1.84 34.87 -12.05
N ASP A 31 2.17 34.58 -13.31
CA ASP A 31 1.82 33.30 -13.94
C ASP A 31 2.58 32.14 -13.29
N THR A 32 3.82 32.38 -12.87
CA THR A 32 4.62 31.40 -12.11
C THR A 32 3.99 31.10 -10.76
N ILE A 33 3.61 32.14 -10.00
CA ILE A 33 2.95 31.99 -8.69
C ILE A 33 1.63 31.22 -8.85
N ILE A 34 0.81 31.61 -9.82
CA ILE A 34 -0.48 30.97 -10.09
C ILE A 34 -0.29 29.50 -10.43
N ASN A 35 0.60 29.17 -11.36
CA ASN A 35 0.82 27.78 -11.75
C ASN A 35 1.31 26.93 -10.56
N ASP A 36 2.21 27.46 -9.72
CA ASP A 36 2.69 26.76 -8.53
C ASP A 36 1.59 26.58 -7.47
N LEU A 37 0.67 27.54 -7.33
CA LEU A 37 -0.51 27.41 -6.47
C LEU A 37 -1.50 26.35 -6.98
N LEU A 38 -1.74 26.31 -8.30
CA LEU A 38 -2.63 25.33 -8.92
C LEU A 38 -2.04 23.91 -8.91
N GLU A 39 -0.72 23.76 -8.81
CA GLU A 39 -0.05 22.45 -8.73
C GLU A 39 0.20 22.00 -7.29
N ASN A 40 0.71 22.90 -6.44
CA ASN A 40 1.25 22.59 -5.13
C ASN A 40 0.44 23.19 -3.96
N GLY A 41 -0.72 23.78 -4.28
CA GLY A 41 -1.64 24.35 -3.29
C GLY A 41 -1.07 25.60 -2.63
N ARG A 42 -1.79 26.11 -1.62
CA ARG A 42 -1.43 27.33 -0.89
C ARG A 42 -0.01 27.30 -0.29
N GLN A 43 0.47 26.14 0.17
CA GLN A 43 1.79 26.04 0.81
C GLN A 43 2.95 26.46 -0.12
N SER A 44 2.76 26.40 -1.43
CA SER A 44 3.74 26.89 -2.40
C SER A 44 3.98 28.41 -2.30
N LEU A 45 3.04 29.16 -1.74
CA LEU A 45 3.14 30.61 -1.54
C LEU A 45 4.35 31.00 -0.68
N SER A 46 4.81 30.11 0.21
CA SER A 46 6.04 30.29 1.00
C SER A 46 7.28 30.60 0.15
N LYS A 47 7.35 30.11 -1.09
CA LYS A 47 8.45 30.41 -2.02
C LYS A 47 8.44 31.86 -2.53
N TYR A 48 7.30 32.53 -2.39
CA TYR A 48 7.00 33.81 -3.02
C TYR A 48 6.73 34.95 -2.03
N GLU A 49 6.97 34.74 -0.74
CA GLU A 49 6.77 35.73 0.34
C GLU A 49 7.34 37.11 -0.02
N LYS A 50 8.58 37.16 -0.51
CA LYS A 50 9.27 38.40 -0.92
C LYS A 50 8.65 39.15 -2.11
N TYR A 51 7.69 38.55 -2.80
CA TYR A 51 7.05 39.11 -3.99
C TYR A 51 5.58 39.50 -3.74
N ILE A 52 5.09 39.31 -2.53
CA ILE A 52 3.71 39.61 -2.13
C ILE A 52 3.78 40.63 -1.00
N LEU A 53 2.83 41.57 -0.96
CA LEU A 53 2.77 42.53 0.14
C LEU A 53 2.61 41.78 1.48
N PRO A 54 3.38 42.12 2.53
CA PRO A 54 3.39 41.37 3.79
C PRO A 54 2.01 41.13 4.38
N ASP A 55 1.15 42.16 4.43
CA ASP A 55 -0.20 42.05 4.97
C ASP A 55 -1.09 41.09 4.16
N ILE A 56 -0.93 41.09 2.83
CA ILE A 56 -1.67 40.20 1.92
C ILE A 56 -1.17 38.76 2.05
N TYR A 57 0.15 38.59 2.17
CA TYR A 57 0.77 37.29 2.37
C TYR A 57 0.31 36.66 3.69
N GLU A 58 0.39 37.40 4.79
CA GLU A 58 -0.04 36.96 6.13
C GLU A 58 -1.53 36.62 6.15
N ALA A 59 -2.39 37.46 5.55
CA ALA A 59 -3.82 37.15 5.42
C ALA A 59 -4.07 35.87 4.61
N SER A 60 -3.33 35.69 3.51
CA SER A 60 -3.50 34.54 2.62
C SER A 60 -3.06 33.21 3.26
N ILE A 61 -2.00 33.22 4.06
CA ILE A 61 -1.47 32.04 4.76
C ILE A 61 -2.28 31.69 6.01
N ASN A 62 -2.65 32.68 6.83
CA ASN A 62 -3.24 32.43 8.14
C ASN A 62 -4.75 32.21 8.11
N GLU A 63 -5.46 32.74 7.10
CA GLU A 63 -6.91 32.55 7.00
C GLU A 63 -7.24 31.15 6.45
N ILE A 64 -7.62 30.24 7.34
CA ILE A 64 -8.07 28.88 7.01
C ILE A 64 -9.28 28.88 6.06
N HIS A 65 -10.11 29.93 6.12
CA HIS A 65 -11.27 30.12 5.26
C HIS A 65 -11.12 31.33 4.32
N GLY A 66 -9.87 31.75 4.06
CA GLY A 66 -9.57 32.91 3.23
C GLY A 66 -10.00 32.73 1.76
N ASN A 67 -10.11 33.84 1.05
CA ASN A 67 -10.53 33.86 -0.36
C ASN A 67 -9.62 32.98 -1.25
N LEU A 68 -8.33 32.91 -0.93
CA LEU A 68 -7.38 32.06 -1.66
C LEU A 68 -7.74 30.57 -1.59
N ILE A 69 -8.02 30.05 -0.40
CA ILE A 69 -8.42 28.65 -0.22
C ILE A 69 -9.75 28.39 -0.92
N LYS A 70 -10.69 29.32 -0.85
CA LYS A 70 -11.97 29.20 -1.56
C LYS A 70 -11.77 29.06 -3.08
N SER A 71 -10.93 29.90 -3.68
CA SER A 71 -10.63 29.84 -5.12
C SER A 71 -9.87 28.56 -5.50
N LEU A 72 -8.92 28.11 -4.67
CA LEU A 72 -8.19 26.85 -4.89
C LEU A 72 -9.11 25.62 -4.77
N LYS A 73 -10.00 25.57 -3.77
CA LYS A 73 -10.99 24.49 -3.63
C LYS A 73 -11.87 24.40 -4.87
N LYS A 74 -12.36 25.54 -5.38
CA LYS A 74 -13.17 25.59 -6.60
C LYS A 74 -12.41 25.04 -7.83
N TYR A 75 -11.12 25.38 -7.95
CA TYR A 75 -10.28 24.82 -9.02
C TYR A 75 -10.09 23.31 -8.89
N PHE A 76 -9.68 22.82 -7.72
CA PHE A 76 -9.41 21.39 -7.54
C PHE A 76 -10.66 20.53 -7.66
N GLU A 77 -11.81 21.02 -7.18
CA GLU A 77 -13.10 20.35 -7.37
C GLU A 77 -13.39 20.16 -8.86
N GLN A 78 -13.23 21.21 -9.66
CA GLN A 78 -13.43 21.11 -11.09
C GLN A 78 -12.37 20.23 -11.78
N GLN A 79 -11.11 20.29 -11.36
CA GLN A 79 -10.09 19.38 -11.87
C GLN A 79 -10.47 17.93 -11.60
N TRP A 80 -11.03 17.60 -10.44
CA TRP A 80 -11.47 16.24 -10.14
C TRP A 80 -12.59 15.78 -11.09
N GLU A 81 -13.57 16.64 -11.33
CA GLU A 81 -14.70 16.31 -12.22
C GLU A 81 -14.28 16.22 -13.70
N VAL A 82 -13.47 17.17 -14.18
CA VAL A 82 -13.14 17.29 -15.61
C VAL A 82 -11.92 16.47 -15.98
N LYS A 83 -10.80 16.63 -15.26
CA LYS A 83 -9.54 15.96 -15.62
C LYS A 83 -9.57 14.49 -15.29
N TYR A 84 -10.10 14.12 -14.12
CA TYR A 84 -10.11 12.73 -13.66
C TYR A 84 -11.44 12.04 -13.98
N GLY A 85 -12.56 12.75 -13.88
CA GLY A 85 -13.91 12.21 -14.07
C GLY A 85 -14.35 12.02 -15.53
N SER A 86 -13.85 12.80 -16.49
CA SER A 86 -14.31 12.73 -17.90
C SER A 86 -14.14 11.34 -18.53
N SER A 87 -13.05 10.64 -18.20
CA SER A 87 -12.81 9.25 -18.63
C SER A 87 -13.34 8.20 -17.64
N ASN A 88 -13.84 8.62 -16.47
CA ASN A 88 -14.22 7.76 -15.36
C ASN A 88 -15.59 8.16 -14.81
N GLN A 89 -16.66 7.78 -15.52
CA GLN A 89 -18.03 8.11 -15.11
C GLN A 89 -18.38 7.61 -13.70
N TRP A 90 -17.84 6.46 -13.30
CA TRP A 90 -17.99 5.91 -11.95
C TRP A 90 -17.40 6.85 -10.89
N PHE A 91 -16.30 7.53 -11.20
CA PHE A 91 -15.63 8.45 -10.29
C PHE A 91 -16.47 9.72 -10.08
N ILE A 92 -17.09 10.25 -11.13
CA ILE A 92 -18.04 11.38 -11.01
C ILE A 92 -19.22 11.01 -10.11
N LEU A 93 -19.80 9.82 -10.29
CA LEU A 93 -20.91 9.35 -9.46
C LEU A 93 -20.49 9.18 -8.00
N PHE A 94 -19.28 8.65 -7.78
CA PHE A 94 -18.68 8.54 -6.45
C PHE A 94 -18.49 9.92 -5.80
N LEU A 95 -17.90 10.90 -6.48
CA LEU A 95 -17.74 12.24 -5.93
C LEU A 95 -19.08 12.88 -5.56
N LYS A 96 -20.11 12.73 -6.41
CA LYS A 96 -21.46 13.25 -6.14
C LYS A 96 -22.09 12.65 -4.89
N GLU A 97 -21.86 11.37 -4.62
CA GLU A 97 -22.38 10.69 -3.42
C GLU A 97 -21.76 11.25 -2.14
N TYR A 98 -20.49 11.65 -2.19
CA TYR A 98 -19.75 12.15 -1.02
C TYR A 98 -19.76 13.68 -0.90
N LYS A 99 -20.25 14.40 -1.93
CA LYS A 99 -20.13 15.87 -2.08
C LYS A 99 -20.64 16.67 -0.87
N ASP A 100 -21.75 16.22 -0.27
CA ASP A 100 -22.37 16.89 0.88
C ASP A 100 -21.78 16.43 2.24
N GLY A 101 -20.78 15.55 2.22
CA GLY A 101 -20.15 14.99 3.41
C GLY A 101 -19.00 15.86 3.95
N VAL A 102 -18.86 15.89 5.29
CA VAL A 102 -17.76 16.61 5.98
C VAL A 102 -16.38 16.13 5.52
N ASN A 103 -16.24 14.85 5.18
CA ASN A 103 -14.98 14.29 4.70
C ASN A 103 -14.61 14.83 3.30
N TYR A 104 -15.58 15.07 2.43
CA TYR A 104 -15.32 15.62 1.10
C TYR A 104 -14.73 17.02 1.16
N ASP A 105 -15.33 17.89 1.98
CA ASP A 105 -14.80 19.24 2.19
C ASP A 105 -13.39 19.21 2.77
N SER A 106 -13.12 18.28 3.68
CA SER A 106 -11.82 18.09 4.33
C SER A 106 -10.74 17.67 3.32
N VAL A 107 -11.00 16.67 2.46
CA VAL A 107 -10.06 16.23 1.42
C VAL A 107 -9.83 17.33 0.38
N LEU A 108 -10.89 18.04 -0.01
CA LEU A 108 -10.79 19.14 -0.96
C LEU A 108 -9.98 20.30 -0.39
N LYS A 109 -10.20 20.65 0.88
CA LYS A 109 -9.38 21.63 1.61
C LYS A 109 -7.93 21.18 1.69
N ARG A 110 -7.63 19.94 2.05
CA ARG A 110 -6.26 19.41 2.06
C ARG A 110 -5.59 19.54 0.69
N THR A 111 -6.34 19.30 -0.39
CA THR A 111 -5.83 19.45 -1.75
C THR A 111 -5.62 20.93 -2.11
N ALA A 112 -6.48 21.84 -1.67
CA ALA A 112 -6.25 23.28 -1.82
C ALA A 112 -5.00 23.76 -1.07
N GLU A 113 -4.70 23.16 0.07
CA GLU A 113 -3.61 23.59 0.93
C GLU A 113 -2.26 23.08 0.42
N TYR A 114 -2.21 21.83 -0.06
CA TYR A 114 -0.97 21.13 -0.37
C TYR A 114 -0.88 20.64 -1.83
N GLY A 115 -1.89 20.95 -2.64
CA GLY A 115 -1.98 20.57 -4.04
C GLY A 115 -1.83 19.07 -4.26
N ASN A 116 -0.98 18.72 -5.21
CA ASN A 116 -0.74 17.33 -5.59
C ASN A 116 0.14 16.54 -4.60
N LYS A 117 0.67 17.16 -3.53
CA LYS A 117 1.55 16.49 -2.55
C LYS A 117 0.95 15.18 -2.03
N TYR A 118 -0.35 15.17 -1.74
CA TYR A 118 -1.09 13.98 -1.26
C TYR A 118 -1.87 13.24 -2.35
N LEU A 119 -1.75 13.67 -3.61
CA LEU A 119 -2.38 13.02 -4.76
C LEU A 119 -1.48 11.99 -5.47
N LYS A 120 -0.36 11.61 -4.82
CA LYS A 120 0.61 10.58 -5.25
C LYS A 120 0.80 10.53 -6.78
N ASP A 121 1.03 9.35 -7.35
CA ASP A 121 1.14 9.15 -8.79
C ASP A 121 -0.19 8.69 -9.44
N CYS A 122 -1.24 8.47 -8.63
CA CYS A 122 -2.60 8.30 -9.11
C CYS A 122 -3.59 9.12 -8.27
N PRO A 123 -4.02 10.29 -8.78
CA PRO A 123 -4.96 11.17 -8.08
C PRO A 123 -6.31 10.51 -7.76
N ILE A 124 -6.87 9.73 -8.69
CA ILE A 124 -8.14 9.02 -8.50
C ILE A 124 -8.06 8.09 -7.28
N LEU A 125 -7.04 7.23 -7.23
CA LEU A 125 -6.85 6.32 -6.11
C LEU A 125 -6.62 7.10 -4.79
N SER A 126 -5.83 8.17 -4.83
CA SER A 126 -5.55 8.99 -3.65
C SER A 126 -6.81 9.63 -3.08
N ILE A 127 -7.69 10.16 -3.93
CA ILE A 127 -8.96 10.78 -3.52
C ILE A 127 -9.92 9.72 -2.99
N VAL A 128 -10.04 8.59 -3.68
CA VAL A 128 -10.92 7.47 -3.27
C VAL A 128 -10.49 6.95 -1.89
N LEU A 129 -9.20 6.70 -1.66
CA LEU A 129 -8.70 6.24 -0.37
C LEU A 129 -9.02 7.22 0.76
N GLN A 130 -8.74 8.51 0.55
CA GLN A 130 -9.02 9.55 1.54
C GLN A 130 -10.52 9.69 1.88
N LEU A 131 -11.40 9.50 0.88
CA LEU A 131 -12.85 9.59 1.09
C LEU A 131 -13.47 8.34 1.71
N LEU A 132 -12.92 7.15 1.41
CA LEU A 132 -13.49 5.87 1.85
C LEU A 132 -13.08 5.44 3.26
N PHE A 133 -11.86 5.79 3.68
CA PHE A 133 -11.27 5.34 4.95
C PHE A 133 -11.42 6.43 6.01
N GLU A 134 -12.18 6.09 7.06
CA GLU A 134 -12.33 6.94 8.24
C GLU A 134 -11.00 7.04 8.99
N GLY A 135 -10.68 8.23 9.51
CA GLY A 135 -9.44 8.47 10.24
C GLY A 135 -8.27 8.96 9.38
N ILE A 136 -8.43 9.17 8.07
CA ILE A 136 -7.43 9.87 7.26
C ILE A 136 -7.64 11.40 7.38
N ASP A 137 -7.25 11.93 8.54
CA ASP A 137 -7.27 13.37 8.82
C ASP A 137 -5.90 14.02 8.55
N ASP A 138 -5.79 15.32 8.83
CA ASP A 138 -4.57 16.09 8.57
C ASP A 138 -3.39 15.64 9.45
N THR A 139 -3.65 15.10 10.64
CA THR A 139 -2.60 14.55 11.52
C THR A 139 -2.04 13.23 10.98
N CYS A 140 -2.88 12.43 10.34
CA CYS A 140 -2.47 11.18 9.70
C CYS A 140 -1.63 11.36 8.42
N MET A 141 -1.66 12.56 7.83
CA MET A 141 -0.95 12.87 6.60
C MET A 141 0.49 13.32 6.79
N ASP A 142 0.82 13.88 7.97
CA ASP A 142 2.14 14.47 8.24
C ASP A 142 2.97 13.68 9.28
N GLU A 143 2.36 13.03 10.28
CA GLU A 143 3.12 12.51 11.44
C GLU A 143 3.19 10.97 11.53
N THR A 144 2.15 10.26 11.09
CA THR A 144 2.01 8.81 11.39
C THR A 144 2.25 7.89 10.20
N ASN A 145 2.55 8.43 9.01
CA ASN A 145 2.69 7.68 7.76
C ASN A 145 1.49 6.78 7.40
N VAL A 146 0.35 6.87 8.08
CA VAL A 146 -0.80 5.96 7.92
C VAL A 146 -1.30 5.93 6.48
N PHE A 147 -1.39 7.09 5.82
CA PHE A 147 -1.78 7.15 4.42
C PHE A 147 -0.74 6.53 3.48
N ASN A 148 0.56 6.72 3.78
CA ASN A 148 1.65 6.12 3.01
C ASN A 148 1.66 4.59 3.16
N ASP A 149 1.44 4.09 4.37
CA ASP A 149 1.38 2.66 4.67
C ASP A 149 0.17 2.02 4.00
N LEU A 150 -1.01 2.65 4.08
CA LEU A 150 -2.20 2.21 3.36
C LEU A 150 -1.98 2.20 1.85
N TRP A 151 -1.39 3.27 1.32
CA TRP A 151 -1.02 3.38 -0.10
C TRP A 151 -0.14 2.22 -0.51
N CYS A 152 1.02 2.05 0.12
CA CYS A 152 1.97 0.97 -0.21
C CYS A 152 1.33 -0.42 -0.05
N THR A 153 0.55 -0.63 1.01
CA THR A 153 -0.13 -1.90 1.26
C THR A 153 -1.07 -2.25 0.12
N ILE A 154 -1.96 -1.32 -0.26
CA ILE A 154 -2.97 -1.60 -1.28
C ILE A 154 -2.35 -1.66 -2.69
N THR A 155 -1.34 -0.84 -2.99
CA THR A 155 -0.71 -0.81 -4.32
C THR A 155 0.27 -1.96 -4.55
N ASN A 156 0.84 -2.55 -3.49
CA ASN A 156 1.68 -3.75 -3.63
C ASN A 156 0.84 -5.04 -3.58
N ASN A 157 -0.11 -5.13 -2.64
CA ASN A 157 -0.80 -6.38 -2.29
C ASN A 157 -2.27 -6.46 -2.75
N GLY A 158 -2.76 -5.45 -3.48
CA GLY A 158 -4.12 -5.40 -4.01
C GLY A 158 -5.20 -5.34 -2.93
N LEU A 159 -6.46 -5.48 -3.34
CA LEU A 159 -7.63 -5.34 -2.46
C LEU A 159 -7.68 -6.37 -1.33
N LYS A 160 -7.19 -7.58 -1.52
CA LYS A 160 -7.26 -8.60 -0.46
C LYS A 160 -6.45 -8.25 0.78
N SER A 161 -5.47 -7.35 0.67
CA SER A 161 -4.71 -6.84 1.82
C SER A 161 -5.58 -6.07 2.81
N ILE A 162 -6.72 -5.54 2.37
CA ILE A 162 -7.66 -4.74 3.16
C ILE A 162 -9.05 -5.42 3.25
N ALA A 163 -9.10 -6.74 3.10
CA ALA A 163 -10.32 -7.54 2.95
C ALA A 163 -11.33 -7.47 4.12
N ASN A 164 -11.00 -6.81 5.23
CA ASN A 164 -11.93 -6.56 6.33
C ASN A 164 -13.01 -5.51 6.00
N PHE A 165 -13.03 -4.94 4.80
CA PHE A 165 -14.12 -4.08 4.33
C PHE A 165 -15.40 -4.89 4.06
N SER A 166 -16.38 -4.79 4.96
CA SER A 166 -17.70 -5.44 4.83
C SER A 166 -18.62 -4.80 3.79
N ASP A 167 -18.26 -3.62 3.27
CA ASP A 167 -19.08 -2.85 2.32
C ASP A 167 -18.70 -3.18 0.86
N ASN A 168 -19.58 -3.93 0.19
CA ASN A 168 -19.43 -4.32 -1.22
C ASN A 168 -19.38 -3.12 -2.18
N LYS A 169 -20.08 -2.01 -1.85
CA LYS A 169 -20.11 -0.82 -2.70
C LYS A 169 -18.77 -0.08 -2.63
N LYS A 170 -18.22 0.11 -1.42
CA LYS A 170 -16.88 0.70 -1.24
C LYS A 170 -15.80 -0.15 -1.90
N ARG A 171 -15.90 -1.48 -1.79
CA ARG A 171 -14.99 -2.41 -2.47
C ARG A 171 -15.04 -2.25 -3.99
N SER A 172 -16.22 -2.09 -4.58
CA SER A 172 -16.37 -1.90 -6.02
C SER A 172 -15.73 -0.60 -6.51
N VAL A 173 -15.92 0.51 -5.80
CA VAL A 173 -15.28 1.80 -6.10
C VAL A 173 -13.76 1.68 -6.03
N LEU A 174 -13.25 1.03 -4.98
CA LEU A 174 -11.81 0.85 -4.78
C LEU A 174 -11.19 -0.06 -5.83
N PHE A 175 -11.92 -1.09 -6.28
CA PHE A 175 -11.53 -1.93 -7.42
C PHE A 175 -11.31 -1.09 -8.68
N GLN A 176 -12.26 -0.21 -9.02
CA GLN A 176 -12.11 0.67 -10.18
C GLN A 176 -10.95 1.67 -10.02
N ALA A 177 -10.78 2.23 -8.82
CA ALA A 177 -9.67 3.14 -8.54
C ALA A 177 -8.29 2.47 -8.70
N LEU A 178 -8.15 1.22 -8.23
CA LEU A 178 -6.93 0.44 -8.40
C LEU A 178 -6.69 0.05 -9.85
N ARG A 179 -7.74 -0.23 -10.64
CA ARG A 179 -7.60 -0.45 -12.08
C ARG A 179 -6.93 0.75 -12.75
N GLU A 180 -7.36 1.97 -12.43
CA GLU A 180 -6.77 3.20 -12.96
C GLU A 180 -5.29 3.36 -12.55
N TYR A 181 -4.92 2.94 -11.33
CA TYR A 181 -3.53 2.93 -10.87
C TYR A 181 -2.66 1.89 -11.61
N TYR A 182 -3.13 0.64 -11.71
CA TYR A 182 -2.34 -0.47 -12.23
C TYR A 182 -2.24 -0.46 -13.76
N ARG A 183 -3.33 -0.13 -14.47
CA ARG A 183 -3.45 -0.29 -15.92
C ARG A 183 -2.29 0.31 -16.72
N PRO A 184 -1.91 1.60 -16.58
CA PRO A 184 -0.83 2.16 -17.40
C PRO A 184 0.52 1.50 -17.12
N LYS A 185 0.79 1.12 -15.86
CA LYS A 185 2.04 0.46 -15.46
C LYS A 185 2.08 -0.98 -15.96
N LEU A 186 0.98 -1.71 -15.78
CA LEU A 186 0.88 -3.13 -16.11
C LEU A 186 0.91 -3.35 -17.62
N PHE A 187 0.16 -2.56 -18.39
CA PHE A 187 0.08 -2.75 -19.84
C PHE A 187 1.43 -2.45 -20.48
N LYS A 188 2.08 -1.37 -20.05
CA LYS A 188 3.45 -1.03 -20.46
C LYS A 188 4.45 -2.13 -20.07
N LEU A 189 4.30 -2.75 -18.90
CA LEU A 189 5.15 -3.85 -18.45
C LEU A 189 4.94 -5.10 -19.32
N LEU A 190 3.69 -5.50 -19.56
CA LEU A 190 3.33 -6.64 -20.41
C LEU A 190 3.88 -6.48 -21.84
N GLU A 191 3.72 -5.28 -22.43
CA GLU A 191 4.24 -4.94 -23.75
C GLU A 191 5.77 -5.03 -23.81
N LYS A 192 6.46 -4.43 -22.83
CA LYS A 192 7.93 -4.47 -22.74
C LYS A 192 8.47 -5.89 -22.57
N SER A 193 7.73 -6.74 -21.85
CA SER A 193 8.07 -8.15 -21.67
C SER A 193 7.63 -9.05 -22.84
N GLN A 194 7.20 -8.47 -23.97
CA GLN A 194 6.80 -9.19 -25.18
C GLN A 194 5.60 -10.13 -24.98
N VAL A 195 4.78 -9.89 -23.95
CA VAL A 195 3.54 -10.63 -23.73
C VAL A 195 2.51 -10.14 -24.75
N LYS A 196 1.88 -11.07 -25.46
CA LYS A 196 0.82 -10.73 -26.42
C LYS A 196 -0.53 -10.73 -25.72
N ASP A 197 -1.35 -9.72 -26.00
CA ASP A 197 -2.73 -9.71 -25.55
C ASP A 197 -3.58 -10.68 -26.40
N LYS A 198 -3.65 -11.93 -25.95
CA LYS A 198 -4.52 -12.98 -26.51
C LYS A 198 -5.60 -13.31 -25.51
N ASP A 199 -6.83 -13.50 -25.99
CA ASP A 199 -7.98 -13.88 -25.16
C ASP A 199 -8.20 -12.94 -23.97
N ASN A 200 -8.00 -11.63 -24.19
CA ASN A 200 -8.16 -10.57 -23.20
C ASN A 200 -7.24 -10.75 -21.96
N LEU A 201 -6.02 -11.24 -22.19
CA LEU A 201 -5.05 -11.51 -21.14
C LEU A 201 -4.68 -10.25 -20.35
N TYR A 202 -4.62 -9.09 -21.00
CA TYR A 202 -4.23 -7.84 -20.34
C TYR A 202 -5.26 -7.41 -19.29
N GLU A 203 -6.55 -7.46 -19.62
CA GLU A 203 -7.62 -7.17 -18.68
C GLU A 203 -7.73 -8.24 -17.59
N LEU A 204 -7.54 -9.52 -17.94
CA LEU A 204 -7.51 -10.59 -16.94
C LEU A 204 -6.35 -10.38 -15.94
N ALA A 205 -5.16 -10.03 -16.44
CA ALA A 205 -4.02 -9.73 -15.59
C ALA A 205 -4.30 -8.50 -14.72
N LEU A 206 -4.92 -7.45 -15.28
CA LEU A 206 -5.31 -6.26 -14.55
C LEU A 206 -6.24 -6.59 -13.39
N ASP A 207 -7.32 -7.33 -13.64
CA ASP A 207 -8.29 -7.68 -12.60
C ASP A 207 -7.67 -8.56 -11.51
N ASN A 208 -6.76 -9.47 -11.87
CA ASN A 208 -6.02 -10.27 -10.90
C ASN A 208 -5.03 -9.42 -10.08
N VAL A 209 -4.31 -8.47 -10.70
CA VAL A 209 -3.39 -7.57 -10.00
C VAL A 209 -4.15 -6.63 -9.06
N VAL A 210 -5.34 -6.16 -9.46
CA VAL A 210 -6.20 -5.34 -8.59
C VAL A 210 -6.63 -6.12 -7.34
N GLU A 211 -7.03 -7.37 -7.51
CA GLU A 211 -7.54 -8.18 -6.41
C GLU A 211 -6.42 -8.69 -5.48
N TYR A 212 -5.27 -9.09 -6.05
CA TYR A 212 -4.24 -9.85 -5.34
C TYR A 212 -2.88 -9.15 -5.22
N GLY A 213 -2.70 -7.98 -5.85
CA GLY A 213 -1.41 -7.31 -5.95
C GLY A 213 -0.60 -7.80 -7.15
N TRP A 214 0.54 -7.16 -7.41
CA TRP A 214 1.34 -7.40 -8.61
C TRP A 214 1.72 -8.86 -8.77
N LEU A 215 2.37 -9.43 -7.77
CA LEU A 215 3.02 -10.72 -7.91
C LEU A 215 2.01 -11.87 -7.94
N GLN A 216 1.11 -11.93 -6.96
CA GLN A 216 0.07 -12.94 -6.87
C GLN A 216 -0.91 -12.82 -8.03
N GLY A 217 -1.22 -11.58 -8.45
CA GLY A 217 -2.08 -11.33 -9.61
C GLY A 217 -1.47 -11.82 -10.92
N LEU A 218 -0.18 -11.57 -11.14
CA LEU A 218 0.53 -12.05 -12.31
C LEU A 218 0.73 -13.57 -12.28
N GLN A 219 0.99 -14.17 -11.11
CA GLN A 219 1.06 -15.62 -10.95
C GLN A 219 -0.23 -16.33 -11.37
N ALA A 220 -1.40 -15.72 -11.15
CA ALA A 220 -2.69 -16.27 -11.56
C ALA A 220 -2.81 -16.47 -13.08
N VAL A 221 -2.12 -15.63 -13.87
CA VAL A 221 -2.11 -15.71 -15.34
C VAL A 221 -0.88 -16.41 -15.92
N ARG A 222 0.03 -16.93 -15.07
CA ARG A 222 1.30 -17.57 -15.48
C ARG A 222 1.15 -18.60 -16.59
N LYS A 223 0.14 -19.47 -16.50
CA LYS A 223 -0.08 -20.55 -17.49
C LYS A 223 -0.46 -20.05 -18.89
N ARG A 224 -0.88 -18.79 -19.01
CA ARG A 224 -1.25 -18.14 -20.28
C ARG A 224 -0.09 -17.37 -20.91
N ILE A 225 1.03 -17.22 -20.20
CA ILE A 225 2.21 -16.50 -20.64
C ILE A 225 3.31 -17.51 -20.92
N ILE A 226 4.09 -17.26 -21.99
CA ILE A 226 5.25 -18.10 -22.31
C ILE A 226 6.27 -17.97 -21.15
N PRO A 227 6.84 -19.07 -20.62
CA PRO A 227 7.65 -19.04 -19.41
C PRO A 227 8.77 -17.99 -19.42
N ILE A 228 9.54 -17.87 -20.51
CA ILE A 228 10.65 -16.91 -20.60
C ILE A 228 10.18 -15.45 -20.44
N PHE A 229 9.04 -15.09 -21.02
CA PHE A 229 8.45 -13.75 -20.90
C PHE A 229 7.86 -13.51 -19.51
N PHE A 230 7.38 -14.57 -18.86
CA PHE A 230 6.90 -14.49 -17.48
C PHE A 230 8.03 -14.16 -16.51
N GLU A 231 9.17 -14.84 -16.61
CA GLU A 231 10.33 -14.55 -15.75
C GLU A 231 10.80 -13.10 -15.91
N THR A 232 10.95 -12.62 -17.15
CA THR A 232 11.28 -11.21 -17.43
C THR A 232 10.26 -10.24 -16.85
N LEU A 233 8.98 -10.60 -16.85
CA LEU A 233 7.92 -9.76 -16.30
C LEU A 233 7.98 -9.65 -14.77
N ILE A 234 8.27 -10.76 -14.06
CA ILE A 234 8.42 -10.75 -12.60
C ILE A 234 9.63 -9.92 -12.16
N GLU A 235 10.75 -10.01 -12.88
CA GLU A 235 11.97 -9.23 -12.60
C GLU A 235 11.77 -7.71 -12.69
N ASN A 236 10.74 -7.26 -13.41
CA ASN A 236 10.48 -5.85 -13.70
C ASN A 236 9.19 -5.31 -13.05
N ILE A 237 8.64 -6.00 -12.05
CA ILE A 237 7.48 -5.51 -11.29
C ILE A 237 7.83 -4.18 -10.60
N PRO A 238 6.97 -3.15 -10.70
CA PRO A 238 7.19 -1.89 -10.00
C PRO A 238 6.88 -2.04 -8.50
N VAL A 239 7.82 -1.67 -7.65
CA VAL A 239 7.62 -1.59 -6.20
C VAL A 239 7.20 -0.15 -5.84
N SER A 240 6.09 0.02 -5.13
CA SER A 240 5.73 1.34 -4.58
C SER A 240 6.37 1.54 -3.20
N GLY A 241 7.20 2.58 -3.06
CA GLY A 241 7.94 2.93 -1.85
C GLY A 241 9.45 3.05 -2.10
N ASP A 242 10.16 3.88 -1.33
CA ASP A 242 11.62 3.90 -1.30
C ASP A 242 12.13 2.65 -0.57
N THR A 243 12.03 1.50 -1.21
CA THR A 243 12.71 0.28 -0.78
C THR A 243 13.97 0.17 -1.62
N SER A 244 15.06 0.72 -1.11
CA SER A 244 16.42 0.45 -1.59
C SER A 244 16.81 -1.04 -1.56
N GLY A 245 15.92 -1.93 -1.09
CA GLY A 245 16.03 -3.37 -1.26
C GLY A 245 15.21 -3.85 -2.45
N LYS A 246 15.85 -4.55 -3.38
CA LYS A 246 15.14 -5.38 -4.38
C LYS A 246 14.14 -6.27 -3.64
N PRO A 247 12.93 -6.51 -4.17
CA PRO A 247 12.04 -7.49 -3.57
C PRO A 247 12.72 -8.86 -3.48
N VAL A 248 12.90 -9.38 -2.26
CA VAL A 248 13.58 -10.67 -2.01
C VAL A 248 12.60 -11.64 -1.37
N GLN A 249 12.66 -12.90 -1.79
CA GLN A 249 12.11 -14.02 -1.04
C GLN A 249 12.54 -13.97 0.44
N PRO A 250 11.77 -14.53 1.38
CA PRO A 250 12.18 -14.54 2.77
C PRO A 250 13.46 -15.37 2.90
N GLU A 251 14.36 -14.96 3.80
CA GLU A 251 15.61 -15.66 4.07
C GLU A 251 15.62 -16.14 5.53
N VAL A 252 16.24 -17.31 5.76
CA VAL A 252 16.47 -17.81 7.11
C VAL A 252 17.76 -17.17 7.61
N GLU A 253 17.72 -16.45 8.74
CA GLU A 253 18.92 -15.75 9.25
C GLU A 253 20.01 -16.70 9.77
N ALA A 254 19.69 -17.98 9.96
CA ALA A 254 20.68 -18.98 10.32
C ALA A 254 21.48 -19.45 9.09
N ALA A 255 22.79 -19.61 9.26
CA ALA A 255 23.68 -20.14 8.22
C ALA A 255 23.33 -21.58 7.79
N ILE A 256 22.59 -22.33 8.62
CA ILE A 256 22.14 -23.70 8.36
C ILE A 256 20.65 -23.78 8.69
N ALA A 257 19.82 -24.07 7.68
CA ALA A 257 18.37 -24.17 7.80
C ALA A 257 17.88 -25.55 8.31
N VAL A 258 18.78 -26.34 8.90
CA VAL A 258 18.48 -27.64 9.51
C VAL A 258 19.19 -27.74 10.85
N THR A 259 18.45 -28.03 11.92
CA THR A 259 18.99 -28.21 13.28
C THR A 259 18.50 -29.51 13.91
N GLU A 260 19.31 -30.07 14.82
CA GLU A 260 18.91 -31.19 15.67
C GLU A 260 18.70 -30.70 17.09
N GLN A 261 17.60 -31.11 17.72
CA GLN A 261 17.27 -30.76 19.10
C GLN A 261 16.89 -32.02 19.88
N SER A 262 17.25 -32.07 21.15
CA SER A 262 16.83 -33.14 22.06
C SER A 262 16.05 -32.56 23.23
N CYS A 263 14.97 -33.23 23.61
CA CYS A 263 14.14 -32.88 24.76
C CYS A 263 13.92 -34.14 25.61
N VAL A 264 13.87 -33.98 26.93
CA VAL A 264 13.54 -35.07 27.84
C VAL A 264 12.03 -35.27 27.88
N ILE A 265 11.59 -36.53 27.86
CA ILE A 265 10.18 -36.87 28.01
C ILE A 265 9.53 -36.16 29.21
N GLY A 266 8.37 -35.55 28.96
CA GLY A 266 7.58 -34.82 29.95
C GLY A 266 7.99 -33.37 30.18
N GLN A 267 9.10 -32.89 29.59
CA GLN A 267 9.51 -31.49 29.66
C GLN A 267 8.89 -30.66 28.54
N ASP A 268 8.82 -29.34 28.77
CA ASP A 268 8.45 -28.38 27.74
C ASP A 268 9.67 -28.07 26.86
N THR A 269 9.44 -27.84 25.57
CA THR A 269 10.49 -27.48 24.62
C THR A 269 10.03 -26.42 23.63
N GLN A 270 10.97 -25.65 23.09
CA GLN A 270 10.70 -24.61 22.11
C GLN A 270 11.60 -24.77 20.88
N ILE A 271 11.04 -24.49 19.71
CA ILE A 271 11.76 -24.45 18.44
C ILE A 271 11.57 -23.05 17.86
N SER A 272 12.66 -22.34 17.60
CA SER A 272 12.62 -20.95 17.15
C SER A 272 13.42 -20.76 15.87
N TRP A 273 12.83 -20.06 14.91
CA TRP A 273 13.48 -19.65 13.67
C TRP A 273 13.24 -18.18 13.42
N LYS A 274 14.28 -17.48 12.96
CA LYS A 274 14.20 -16.08 12.57
C LYS A 274 14.28 -15.95 11.06
N PHE A 275 13.31 -15.24 10.50
CA PHE A 275 13.20 -15.00 9.07
C PHE A 275 13.34 -13.51 8.80
N SER A 276 14.11 -13.18 7.78
CA SER A 276 14.23 -11.82 7.27
C SER A 276 13.48 -11.69 5.94
N GLY A 277 12.98 -10.50 5.66
CA GLY A 277 12.26 -10.18 4.44
C GLY A 277 11.84 -8.72 4.46
N ILE A 278 11.88 -8.06 3.30
CA ILE A 278 11.45 -6.66 3.17
C ILE A 278 9.95 -6.55 3.51
N GLU A 279 9.16 -7.52 3.03
CA GLU A 279 7.80 -7.75 3.51
C GLU A 279 7.84 -8.78 4.63
N LYS A 280 7.17 -8.49 5.77
CA LYS A 280 7.04 -9.41 6.89
C LYS A 280 6.41 -10.73 6.40
N PRO A 281 7.15 -11.86 6.42
CA PRO A 281 6.64 -13.12 5.90
C PRO A 281 5.61 -13.72 6.86
N ARG A 282 4.63 -14.43 6.31
CA ARG A 282 3.73 -15.27 7.11
C ARG A 282 4.41 -16.60 7.40
N VAL A 283 4.47 -17.01 8.67
CA VAL A 283 5.06 -18.30 9.05
C VAL A 283 3.96 -19.34 9.29
N THR A 284 4.21 -20.56 8.81
CA THR A 284 3.36 -21.73 9.06
C THR A 284 4.22 -22.90 9.51
N TRP A 285 3.73 -23.67 10.48
CA TRP A 285 4.46 -24.81 11.05
C TRP A 285 3.91 -26.12 10.52
N LEU A 286 4.81 -27.05 10.19
CA LEU A 286 4.48 -28.42 9.82
C LEU A 286 5.17 -29.41 10.75
N PHE A 287 4.51 -30.53 11.02
CA PHE A 287 5.08 -31.70 11.69
C PHE A 287 4.96 -32.91 10.78
N ASN A 288 6.10 -33.55 10.47
CA ASN A 288 6.19 -34.69 9.56
C ASN A 288 5.47 -34.45 8.22
N GLY A 289 5.65 -33.24 7.67
CA GLY A 289 5.06 -32.82 6.39
C GLY A 289 3.58 -32.43 6.43
N GLN A 290 2.91 -32.51 7.58
CA GLN A 290 1.51 -32.11 7.75
C GLN A 290 1.39 -30.79 8.52
N PRO A 291 0.39 -29.93 8.25
CA PRO A 291 0.18 -28.70 9.00
C PRO A 291 0.00 -28.98 10.50
N LEU A 292 0.76 -28.28 11.35
CA LEU A 292 0.69 -28.42 12.79
C LEU A 292 -0.47 -27.56 13.35
N PRO A 293 -1.48 -28.16 14.01
CA PRO A 293 -2.58 -27.40 14.58
C PRO A 293 -2.14 -26.66 15.86
N THR A 294 -2.51 -25.39 15.99
CA THR A 294 -2.33 -24.62 17.23
C THR A 294 -3.35 -25.05 18.28
N ASN A 295 -2.90 -25.40 19.48
CA ASN A 295 -3.73 -25.78 20.61
C ASN A 295 -3.00 -25.52 21.95
N ASP A 296 -3.57 -25.93 23.09
CA ASP A 296 -2.98 -25.70 24.41
C ASP A 296 -1.59 -26.34 24.61
N ARG A 297 -1.27 -27.39 23.84
CA ARG A 297 0.04 -28.06 23.85
C ARG A 297 1.02 -27.48 22.84
N PHE A 298 0.54 -27.06 21.66
CA PHE A 298 1.33 -26.50 20.57
C PHE A 298 0.98 -25.02 20.36
N GLN A 299 1.82 -24.12 20.88
CA GLN A 299 1.61 -22.67 20.80
C GLN A 299 2.65 -22.03 19.88
N VAL A 300 2.20 -21.21 18.94
CA VAL A 300 3.08 -20.44 18.05
C VAL A 300 3.03 -18.97 18.45
N THR A 301 4.20 -18.37 18.64
CA THR A 301 4.34 -16.93 18.91
C THR A 301 5.26 -16.30 17.87
N GLU A 302 4.84 -15.16 17.32
CA GLU A 302 5.60 -14.38 16.36
C GLU A 302 5.93 -13.00 16.93
N THR A 303 7.16 -12.55 16.76
CA THR A 303 7.64 -11.23 17.19
C THR A 303 7.85 -10.30 15.99
N ASP A 304 7.92 -9.00 16.24
CA ASP A 304 8.06 -7.99 15.18
C ASP A 304 9.42 -8.01 14.48
N ASP A 305 10.44 -8.60 15.10
CA ASP A 305 11.76 -8.80 14.51
C ASP A 305 11.84 -10.02 13.56
N GLY A 306 10.71 -10.68 13.28
CA GLY A 306 10.63 -11.81 12.35
C GLY A 306 10.92 -13.18 12.98
N THR A 307 11.02 -13.27 14.31
CA THR A 307 11.19 -14.55 15.00
C THR A 307 9.85 -15.27 15.19
N SER A 308 9.77 -16.54 14.77
CA SER A 308 8.63 -17.43 15.03
C SER A 308 9.08 -18.57 15.94
N THR A 309 8.35 -18.76 17.04
CA THR A 309 8.66 -19.78 18.04
C THR A 309 7.47 -20.72 18.23
N LEU A 310 7.72 -22.02 18.07
CA LEU A 310 6.80 -23.09 18.42
C LEU A 310 7.15 -23.63 19.81
N SER A 311 6.21 -23.52 20.75
CA SER A 311 6.28 -24.13 22.08
C SER A 311 5.50 -25.44 22.11
N ILE A 312 6.13 -26.50 22.60
CA ILE A 312 5.57 -27.84 22.77
C ILE A 312 5.56 -28.16 24.27
N ARG A 313 4.38 -28.31 24.86
CA ARG A 313 4.23 -28.64 26.29
C ARG A 313 4.18 -30.14 26.52
N GLN A 314 4.88 -30.59 27.57
CA GLN A 314 4.98 -31.98 27.99
C GLN A 314 5.30 -32.91 26.81
N ALA A 315 6.49 -32.76 26.25
CA ALA A 315 6.92 -33.49 25.07
C ALA A 315 6.95 -35.00 25.34
N GLY A 316 6.31 -35.79 24.46
CA GLY A 316 6.30 -37.25 24.50
C GLY A 316 6.92 -37.85 23.25
N PHE A 317 7.14 -39.17 23.24
CA PHE A 317 7.71 -39.87 22.07
C PHE A 317 6.93 -39.66 20.76
N VAL A 318 5.63 -39.40 20.84
CA VAL A 318 4.78 -39.10 19.68
C VAL A 318 5.08 -37.75 19.05
N ASP A 319 5.75 -36.86 19.80
CA ASP A 319 6.14 -35.53 19.35
C ASP A 319 7.53 -35.56 18.69
N GLN A 320 8.21 -36.72 18.65
CA GLN A 320 9.46 -36.90 17.92
C GLN A 320 9.21 -36.82 16.40
N GLY A 321 10.06 -36.07 15.70
CA GLY A 321 9.99 -35.98 14.24
C GLY A 321 10.49 -34.65 13.70
N ASP A 322 10.10 -34.39 12.46
CA ASP A 322 10.54 -33.23 11.69
C ASP A 322 9.57 -32.07 11.84
N TYR A 323 10.04 -30.98 12.44
CA TYR A 323 9.32 -29.71 12.54
C TYR A 323 9.84 -28.74 11.49
N ILE A 324 8.96 -28.27 10.61
CA ILE A 324 9.33 -27.33 9.55
C ILE A 324 8.61 -26.00 9.79
N ALA A 325 9.39 -24.93 9.97
CA ALA A 325 8.91 -23.57 9.91
C ALA A 325 9.01 -23.06 8.47
N ARG A 326 7.86 -22.79 7.85
CA ARG A 326 7.76 -22.30 6.48
C ARG A 326 7.35 -20.83 6.48
N ALA A 327 8.28 -19.96 6.12
CA ALA A 327 8.03 -18.54 5.91
C ALA A 327 7.67 -18.29 4.43
N THR A 328 6.59 -17.54 4.20
CA THR A 328 6.10 -17.21 2.86
C THR A 328 5.81 -15.72 2.76
N ASN A 329 6.38 -15.06 1.76
CA ASN A 329 5.99 -13.71 1.34
C ASN A 329 5.56 -13.72 -0.14
N ALA A 330 5.31 -12.55 -0.73
CA ALA A 330 4.94 -12.47 -2.14
C ALA A 330 6.01 -13.10 -3.06
N PHE A 331 7.29 -12.92 -2.73
CA PHE A 331 8.46 -13.23 -3.57
C PHE A 331 8.98 -14.66 -3.47
N GLY A 332 8.50 -15.44 -2.50
CA GLY A 332 8.87 -16.85 -2.40
C GLY A 332 8.52 -17.46 -1.05
N LYS A 333 9.02 -18.68 -0.89
CA LYS A 333 8.96 -19.40 0.38
C LYS A 333 10.35 -19.91 0.75
N VAL A 334 10.62 -19.93 2.05
CA VAL A 334 11.79 -20.58 2.61
C VAL A 334 11.35 -21.46 3.77
N GLU A 335 12.07 -22.56 3.98
CA GLU A 335 11.76 -23.56 4.99
C GLU A 335 12.98 -23.79 5.85
N ALA A 336 12.77 -23.87 7.16
CA ALA A 336 13.78 -24.27 8.12
C ALA A 336 13.27 -25.48 8.90
N GLN A 337 14.12 -26.48 9.08
CA GLN A 337 13.77 -27.77 9.68
C GLN A 337 14.48 -27.97 11.01
N THR A 338 13.76 -28.43 12.01
CA THR A 338 14.33 -28.93 13.27
C THR A 338 13.90 -30.38 13.48
N ILE A 339 14.89 -31.25 13.62
CA ILE A 339 14.69 -32.67 13.95
C ILE A 339 14.66 -32.78 15.47
N LEU A 340 13.48 -33.01 16.04
CA LEU A 340 13.29 -33.16 17.48
C LEU A 340 13.41 -34.63 17.87
N SER A 341 14.32 -34.93 18.80
CA SER A 341 14.48 -36.25 19.43
C SER A 341 14.04 -36.22 20.90
N ILE A 342 13.36 -37.28 21.35
CA ILE A 342 12.89 -37.38 22.73
C ILE A 342 13.71 -38.42 23.49
N ALA A 343 14.39 -37.96 24.54
CA ALA A 343 15.25 -38.77 25.38
C ALA A 343 14.55 -39.15 26.70
N CYS A 344 14.84 -40.35 27.19
CA CYS A 344 14.56 -40.74 28.57
C CYS A 344 15.79 -40.51 29.43
N ILE A 345 15.60 -39.95 30.62
CA ILE A 345 16.64 -39.96 31.65
C ILE A 345 16.67 -41.36 32.26
N LYS A 346 17.83 -42.04 32.17
CA LYS A 346 18.03 -43.29 32.90
C LYS A 346 18.05 -42.98 34.40
N PRO A 347 17.29 -43.71 35.23
CA PRO A 347 17.39 -43.55 36.68
C PRO A 347 18.79 -43.92 37.16
N VAL A 348 19.33 -43.14 38.10
CA VAL A 348 20.64 -43.37 38.74
C VAL A 348 20.37 -43.76 40.19
N ILE A 349 20.94 -44.89 40.63
CA ILE A 349 20.93 -45.27 42.05
C ILE A 349 21.95 -44.38 42.77
N ASN A 350 21.45 -43.44 43.57
CA ASN A 350 22.30 -42.47 44.28
C ASN A 350 22.89 -43.03 45.60
N ALA A 351 22.36 -44.14 46.10
CA ALA A 351 22.94 -44.96 47.18
C ALA A 351 22.23 -46.31 47.25
N ASP A 352 22.97 -47.38 47.56
CA ASP A 352 22.41 -48.61 48.13
C ASP A 352 22.22 -48.39 49.63
N LEU A 353 21.06 -48.80 50.17
CA LEU A 353 20.69 -48.65 51.57
C LEU A 353 21.46 -49.61 52.48
#